data_AF-A0AAE9FJS0-F1
#
_entry.id   AF-A0AAE9FJS0-F1
#
_cell.length_a   1.000
_cell.length_b   1.000
_cell.length_c   1.000
_cell.angle_alpha   90.00
_cell.angle_beta   90.00
_cell.angle_gamma   90.00
#
_symmetry.space_group_name_H-M   'P 1'
#
loop_
_entity.id
_entity.type
_entity.pdbx_description
1 polymer ?
#
loop_
_entity_poly.entity_id
_entity_poly.type
_entity_poly.pdbx_seq_one_letter_code
_entity_poly.pdbx_strand_id
1 'polypeptide(L)'
;MAPNASFSFDYRVTHLEEQPPPFPQLTIECEVCDTFVDRAELVEHLEACAHDSSAPYMLKMMFLHQAKLENIEKWIDLNYKLLCDGHPLQLPKGICYHCPNPEDHRNERCKHLTRLEYLQTMLTKTEEDYQWHFTEAQRFLTKTQIEMLSLKQRRYLDDYFKKIEGENSDPTSNEPAFTAEEKEYPASTCAEIRSIERRNNEKMRDLQEDVERKSRENYIFQMEKRRNRHEEMIDYLTIKDRVSPDFELEFA
;
A
#
# COMPACT_ATOMS: atom_id res chain seq x y z
N MET A 1 22.51 14.71 -5.75
CA MET A 1 22.37 13.24 -5.64
C MET A 1 20.95 12.96 -5.18
N ALA A 2 20.17 12.21 -5.97
CA ALA A 2 18.74 12.00 -5.72
C ALA A 2 18.50 10.88 -4.69
N PRO A 3 17.75 11.10 -3.59
CA PRO A 3 17.25 10.04 -2.76
C PRO A 3 15.83 9.69 -3.20
N ASN A 4 15.70 8.98 -4.33
CA ASN A 4 14.47 8.26 -4.66
C ASN A 4 14.52 6.93 -3.90
N ALA A 5 14.00 6.92 -2.68
CA ALA A 5 13.68 5.66 -1.99
C ALA A 5 12.41 5.09 -2.61
N SER A 6 12.56 4.57 -3.82
CA SER A 6 11.68 3.60 -4.43
C SER A 6 11.41 2.46 -3.44
N PHE A 7 10.14 2.15 -3.26
CA PHE A 7 9.59 0.88 -2.78
C PHE A 7 10.54 -0.31 -3.07
N SER A 8 11.23 -0.82 -2.06
CA SER A 8 11.91 -2.12 -2.14
C SER A 8 10.91 -3.22 -1.79
N PHE A 9 10.18 -3.69 -2.80
CA PHE A 9 9.62 -5.03 -2.77
C PHE A 9 10.77 -5.99 -3.09
N ASP A 10 11.33 -6.65 -2.07
CA ASP A 10 12.16 -7.85 -2.29
C ASP A 10 11.24 -8.98 -2.77
N TYR A 11 11.01 -9.02 -4.08
CA TYR A 11 10.51 -10.19 -4.79
C TYR A 11 11.70 -10.79 -5.55
N ARG A 12 11.91 -12.10 -5.39
CA ARG A 12 13.10 -12.83 -5.83
C ARG A 12 13.46 -12.52 -7.29
N VAL A 13 14.55 -11.78 -7.48
CA VAL A 13 15.22 -11.63 -8.78
C VAL A 13 16.06 -12.89 -8.99
N THR A 14 15.57 -13.81 -9.82
CA THR A 14 16.44 -14.84 -10.41
C THR A 14 17.41 -14.16 -11.38
N HIS A 15 18.70 -14.30 -11.09
CA HIS A 15 19.81 -13.84 -11.92
C HIS A 15 19.68 -14.31 -13.37
N LEU A 16 19.62 -13.36 -14.31
CA LEU A 16 20.15 -13.52 -15.65
C LEU A 16 20.93 -12.24 -15.97
N GLU A 17 22.24 -12.39 -16.11
CA GLU A 17 23.15 -11.38 -16.61
C GLU A 17 22.80 -11.07 -18.07
N GLU A 18 22.48 -9.81 -18.39
CA GLU A 18 22.89 -9.08 -19.60
C GLU A 18 22.20 -7.70 -19.63
N GLN A 19 23.03 -6.65 -19.58
CA GLN A 19 22.78 -5.19 -19.79
C GLN A 19 21.41 -4.57 -19.43
N PRO A 20 21.35 -3.59 -18.50
CA PRO A 20 20.08 -2.95 -18.14
C PRO A 20 19.56 -2.06 -19.29
N PRO A 21 18.29 -2.20 -19.72
CA PRO A 21 17.69 -1.32 -20.70
C PRO A 21 17.50 0.10 -20.11
N PRO A 22 17.34 1.12 -20.98
CA PRO A 22 17.21 2.51 -20.54
C PRO A 22 15.86 2.68 -19.84
N PHE A 23 15.89 2.80 -18.51
CA PHE A 23 14.74 2.75 -17.59
C PHE A 23 13.95 1.43 -17.69
N PRO A 24 14.02 0.55 -16.67
CA PRO A 24 13.12 -0.60 -16.65
C PRO A 24 11.69 -0.06 -16.60
N GLN A 25 10.90 -0.30 -17.65
CA GLN A 25 9.46 -0.34 -17.51
C GLN A 25 9.20 -1.36 -16.41
N LEU A 26 8.79 -0.86 -15.24
CA LEU A 26 8.56 -1.68 -14.05
C LEU A 26 7.26 -2.46 -14.28
N THR A 27 7.38 -3.55 -15.03
CA THR A 27 6.31 -4.51 -15.24
C THR A 27 6.17 -5.40 -14.01
N ILE A 28 4.94 -5.65 -13.59
CA ILE A 28 4.56 -6.51 -12.47
C ILE A 28 3.72 -7.65 -13.01
N GLU A 29 3.98 -8.87 -12.54
CA GLU A 29 3.13 -10.03 -12.83
C GLU A 29 1.80 -9.90 -12.08
N CYS A 30 0.69 -9.99 -12.80
CA CYS A 30 -0.64 -10.05 -12.20
C CYS A 30 -0.85 -11.42 -11.55
N GLU A 31 -0.98 -11.47 -10.23
CA GLU A 31 -1.14 -12.75 -9.50
C GLU A 31 -2.41 -13.54 -9.87
N VAL A 32 -3.40 -12.89 -10.51
CA VAL A 32 -4.66 -13.52 -10.95
C VAL A 32 -4.52 -14.23 -12.29
N CYS A 33 -3.91 -13.58 -13.29
CA CYS A 33 -3.86 -14.08 -14.68
C CYS A 33 -2.43 -14.32 -15.21
N ASP A 34 -1.43 -14.15 -14.35
CA ASP A 34 0.00 -14.40 -14.62
C ASP A 34 0.57 -13.58 -15.80
N THR A 35 -0.13 -12.51 -16.20
CA THR A 35 0.30 -11.58 -17.24
C THR A 35 1.18 -10.49 -16.64
N PHE A 36 2.28 -10.14 -17.30
CA PHE A 36 3.09 -8.98 -16.93
C PHE A 36 2.42 -7.68 -17.41
N VAL A 37 2.23 -6.75 -16.48
CA VAL A 37 1.49 -5.50 -16.70
C VAL A 37 2.37 -4.34 -16.24
N ASP A 38 2.35 -3.22 -16.96
CA ASP A 38 2.98 -2.00 -16.46
C ASP A 38 2.37 -1.62 -15.11
N ARG A 39 3.23 -1.30 -14.12
CA ARG A 39 2.77 -0.96 -12.77
C ARG A 39 1.73 0.16 -12.74
N ALA A 40 1.84 1.12 -13.66
CA ALA A 40 0.90 2.23 -13.78
C ALA A 40 -0.50 1.78 -14.24
N GLU A 41 -0.59 0.68 -14.98
CA GLU A 41 -1.82 0.14 -15.57
C GLU A 41 -2.42 -1.01 -14.73
N LEU A 42 -1.77 -1.38 -13.61
CA LEU A 42 -2.18 -2.53 -12.80
C LEU A 42 -3.64 -2.44 -12.32
N VAL A 43 -4.12 -1.25 -11.95
CA VAL A 43 -5.52 -1.06 -11.51
C VAL A 43 -6.48 -1.32 -12.68
N GLU A 44 -6.24 -0.71 -13.84
CA GLU A 44 -7.08 -0.86 -15.04
C GLU A 44 -7.07 -2.32 -15.53
N HIS A 45 -5.91 -2.96 -15.47
CA HIS A 45 -5.79 -4.38 -15.76
C HIS A 45 -6.61 -5.23 -14.79
N LEU A 46 -6.55 -4.98 -13.48
CA LEU A 46 -7.36 -5.70 -12.50
C LEU A 46 -8.86 -5.44 -12.69
N GLU A 47 -9.26 -4.23 -13.08
CA GLU A 47 -10.66 -3.92 -13.40
C GLU A 47 -11.21 -4.81 -14.53
N ALA A 48 -10.35 -5.26 -15.47
CA ALA A 48 -10.70 -6.24 -16.49
C ALA A 48 -10.52 -7.69 -16.02
N CYS A 49 -9.31 -8.03 -15.54
CA CYS A 49 -8.93 -9.40 -15.27
C CYS A 49 -9.51 -9.95 -13.97
N ALA A 50 -9.97 -9.10 -13.06
CA ALA A 50 -10.55 -9.43 -11.77
C ALA A 50 -11.88 -8.69 -11.53
N HIS A 51 -12.64 -8.43 -12.60
CA HIS A 51 -13.89 -7.68 -12.62
C HIS A 51 -14.97 -8.24 -11.67
N ASP A 52 -14.90 -9.54 -11.36
CA ASP A 52 -15.81 -10.26 -10.46
C ASP A 52 -15.34 -10.28 -9.00
N SER A 53 -14.37 -9.42 -8.66
CA SER A 53 -13.77 -9.32 -7.33
C SER A 53 -13.66 -7.87 -6.85
N SER A 54 -13.41 -7.72 -5.55
CA SER A 54 -13.18 -6.42 -4.94
C SER A 54 -11.72 -5.94 -5.00
N ALA A 55 -10.82 -6.74 -5.58
CA ALA A 55 -9.38 -6.47 -5.64
C ALA A 55 -9.03 -5.12 -6.32
N PRO A 56 -9.63 -4.72 -7.47
CA PRO A 56 -9.27 -3.47 -8.12
C PRO A 56 -9.60 -2.25 -7.25
N TYR A 57 -10.77 -2.28 -6.61
CA TYR A 57 -11.19 -1.23 -5.68
C TYR A 57 -10.27 -1.13 -4.47
N MET A 58 -9.92 -2.27 -3.85
CA MET A 58 -9.02 -2.29 -2.69
C MET A 58 -7.64 -1.77 -3.05
N LEU A 59 -7.09 -2.14 -4.21
CA LEU A 59 -5.80 -1.65 -4.68
C LEU A 59 -5.83 -0.13 -4.92
N LYS A 60 -6.90 0.37 -5.51
CA LYS A 60 -7.11 1.82 -5.70
C LYS A 60 -7.16 2.56 -4.36
N MET A 61 -7.87 2.02 -3.37
CA MET A 61 -7.90 2.60 -2.03
C MET A 61 -6.50 2.62 -1.39
N MET A 62 -5.75 1.53 -1.51
CA MET A 62 -4.36 1.47 -1.04
C MET A 62 -3.51 2.61 -1.63
N PHE A 63 -3.57 2.83 -2.95
CA PHE A 63 -2.84 3.92 -3.60
C PHE A 63 -3.29 5.31 -3.14
N LEU A 64 -4.59 5.51 -2.89
CA LEU A 64 -5.10 6.76 -2.34
C LEU A 64 -4.48 7.06 -0.96
N HIS A 65 -4.38 6.06 -0.09
CA HIS A 65 -3.74 6.22 1.21
C HIS A 65 -2.23 6.45 1.10
N GLN A 66 -1.53 5.77 0.17
CA GLN A 66 -0.11 6.03 -0.09
C GLN A 66 0.13 7.48 -0.56
N ALA A 67 -0.69 7.98 -1.47
CA ALA A 67 -0.60 9.37 -1.92
C ALA A 67 -0.81 10.37 -0.77
N LYS A 68 -1.66 10.04 0.22
CA LYS A 68 -1.83 10.87 1.42
C LYS A 68 -0.58 10.88 2.29
N LEU A 69 0.05 9.73 2.52
CA LEU A 69 1.32 9.64 3.26
C LEU A 69 2.43 10.47 2.59
N GLU A 70 2.59 10.33 1.27
CA GLU A 70 3.58 11.11 0.54
C GLU A 70 3.35 12.61 0.65
N ASN A 71 2.09 13.06 0.64
CA ASN A 71 1.76 14.47 0.79
C ASN A 71 2.07 14.99 2.19
N ILE A 72 1.82 14.20 3.24
CA ILE A 72 2.21 14.54 4.62
C ILE A 72 3.72 14.73 4.71
N GLU A 73 4.50 13.76 4.22
CA GLU A 73 5.96 13.80 4.25
C GLU A 73 6.54 14.98 3.45
N LYS A 74 6.07 15.19 2.21
CA LYS A 74 6.49 16.32 1.37
C LYS A 74 6.20 17.66 2.04
N TRP A 75 5.08 17.76 2.74
CA TRP A 75 4.68 18.99 3.41
C TRP A 75 5.50 19.25 4.69
N ILE A 76 5.83 18.21 5.46
CA ILE A 76 6.78 18.28 6.58
C ILE A 76 8.15 18.74 6.08
N ASP A 77 8.68 18.09 5.04
CA ASP A 77 9.99 18.41 4.46
C ASP A 77 10.06 19.84 3.93
N LEU A 78 8.97 20.31 3.30
CA LEU A 78 8.86 21.69 2.81
C LEU A 78 8.93 22.68 3.98
N ASN A 79 8.11 22.51 5.01
CA ASN A 79 8.07 23.44 6.14
C ASN A 79 9.36 23.39 6.96
N TYR A 80 9.98 22.23 7.10
CA TYR A 80 11.31 22.11 7.70
C TYR A 80 12.34 22.98 6.96
N LYS A 81 12.38 22.92 5.62
CA LYS A 81 13.29 23.77 4.81
C LYS A 81 12.99 25.25 4.99
N LEU A 82 11.71 25.64 4.99
CA LEU A 82 11.31 27.05 5.18
C LEU A 82 11.71 27.56 6.57
N LEU A 83 11.51 26.74 7.62
CA LEU A 83 11.98 27.03 8.98
C LEU A 83 13.49 27.22 9.01
N CYS A 84 14.24 26.35 8.31
CA CYS A 84 15.68 26.50 8.20
C CYS A 84 16.03 27.82 7.51
N ASP A 85 15.48 28.11 6.34
CA ASP A 85 15.90 29.27 5.55
C ASP A 85 15.33 30.60 6.07
N GLY A 86 14.46 30.56 7.07
CA GLY A 86 13.77 31.72 7.61
C GLY A 86 12.78 32.32 6.61
N HIS A 87 12.17 31.45 5.79
CA HIS A 87 11.17 31.84 4.81
C HIS A 87 9.75 31.65 5.36
N PRO A 88 8.76 32.39 4.82
CA PRO A 88 7.37 32.23 5.20
C PRO A 88 6.88 30.78 5.07
N LEU A 89 6.28 30.27 6.14
CA LEU A 89 5.77 28.92 6.25
C LEU A 89 4.48 28.73 5.44
N GLN A 90 4.32 27.53 4.92
CA GLN A 90 3.16 27.17 4.10
C GLN A 90 2.09 26.51 4.96
N LEU A 91 0.97 27.21 5.16
CA LEU A 91 -0.16 26.71 5.93
C LEU A 91 -1.07 25.82 5.06
N PRO A 92 -1.27 24.54 5.40
CA PRO A 92 -2.19 23.71 4.65
C PRO A 92 -3.60 24.22 4.88
N LYS A 93 -4.26 24.59 3.77
CA LYS A 93 -5.61 25.17 3.77
C LYS A 93 -5.74 26.44 4.65
N GLY A 94 -4.64 27.15 4.87
CA GLY A 94 -4.61 28.37 5.71
C GLY A 94 -4.75 28.11 7.22
N ILE A 95 -4.51 26.87 7.69
CA ILE A 95 -4.62 26.52 9.11
C ILE A 95 -3.23 26.41 9.74
N CYS A 96 -3.01 27.16 10.81
CA CYS A 96 -1.80 27.05 11.65
C CYS A 96 -1.85 25.78 12.51
N TYR A 97 -0.78 24.99 12.52
CA TYR A 97 -0.71 23.80 13.38
C TYR A 97 -0.57 24.14 14.86
N HIS A 98 -0.18 25.35 15.23
CA HIS A 98 -0.17 25.73 16.63
C HIS A 98 -1.53 26.24 17.10
N CYS A 99 -2.12 27.18 16.37
CA CYS A 99 -3.35 27.84 16.80
C CYS A 99 -4.56 26.90 16.70
N PRO A 100 -5.36 26.74 17.79
CA PRO A 100 -6.53 25.85 17.77
C PRO A 100 -7.71 26.45 17.00
N ASN A 101 -7.74 27.77 16.80
CA ASN A 101 -8.77 28.46 16.03
C ASN A 101 -8.19 29.68 15.27
N PRO A 102 -8.92 30.25 14.30
CA PRO A 102 -8.45 31.39 13.52
C PRO A 102 -8.20 32.67 14.33
N GLU A 103 -8.94 32.89 15.43
CA GLU A 103 -8.75 34.09 16.26
C GLU A 103 -7.42 34.04 17.03
N ASP A 104 -7.02 32.86 17.53
CA ASP A 104 -5.69 32.67 18.13
C ASP A 104 -4.56 32.90 17.12
N HIS A 105 -4.79 32.60 15.84
CA HIS A 105 -3.85 32.89 14.76
C HIS A 105 -3.80 34.38 14.43
N ARG A 106 -4.95 35.07 14.39
CA ARG A 106 -5.01 36.54 14.24
C ARG A 106 -4.34 37.30 15.36
N ASN A 107 -4.37 36.76 16.58
CA ASN A 107 -3.65 37.29 17.73
C ASN A 107 -2.15 36.94 17.73
N GLU A 108 -1.65 36.36 16.63
CA GLU A 108 -0.23 36.11 16.37
C GLU A 108 0.46 35.22 17.42
N ARG A 109 -0.30 34.44 18.19
CA ARG A 109 0.26 33.59 19.26
C ARG A 109 1.30 32.60 18.74
N CYS A 110 1.13 32.13 17.52
CA CYS A 110 2.08 31.23 16.86
C CYS A 110 3.39 31.90 16.43
N LYS A 111 3.47 33.23 16.35
CA LYS A 111 4.70 33.93 15.96
C LYS A 111 5.77 33.92 17.06
N HIS A 112 5.36 33.73 18.31
CA HIS A 112 6.25 33.64 19.46
C HIS A 112 6.91 32.26 19.64
N LEU A 113 6.53 31.29 18.81
CA LEU A 113 7.19 29.98 18.83
C LEU A 113 8.56 30.05 18.17
N THR A 114 9.50 29.31 18.74
CA THR A 114 10.76 28.97 18.08
C THR A 114 10.51 28.06 16.87
N ARG A 115 11.51 27.94 15.99
CA ARG A 115 11.43 27.04 14.83
C ARG A 115 11.20 25.61 15.28
N LEU A 116 11.92 25.21 16.32
CA LEU A 116 11.82 23.89 16.92
C LEU A 116 10.42 23.60 17.46
N GLU A 117 9.84 24.51 18.25
CA GLU A 117 8.51 24.31 18.83
C GLU A 117 7.43 24.19 17.75
N TYR A 118 7.53 24.99 16.69
CA TYR A 118 6.61 24.88 15.56
C TYR A 118 6.75 23.55 14.84
N LEU A 119 7.98 23.12 14.53
CA LEU A 119 8.26 21.81 13.94
C LEU A 119 7.67 20.69 14.81
N GLN A 120 7.96 20.67 16.12
CA GLN A 120 7.47 19.63 17.03
C GLN A 120 5.95 19.57 17.10
N THR A 121 5.28 20.72 17.11
CA THR A 121 3.81 20.79 17.06
C THR A 121 3.27 20.17 15.77
N MET A 122 3.89 20.51 14.64
CA MET A 122 3.55 19.99 13.32
C MET A 122 3.73 18.47 13.23
N LEU A 123 4.88 17.95 13.70
CA LEU A 123 5.16 16.51 13.73
C LEU A 123 4.13 15.77 14.59
N THR A 124 3.81 16.30 15.77
CA THR A 124 2.83 15.71 16.68
C THR A 124 1.44 15.65 16.05
N LYS A 125 0.97 16.75 15.45
CA LYS A 125 -0.37 16.82 14.85
C LYS A 125 -0.53 15.98 13.58
N THR A 126 0.56 15.70 12.87
CA THR A 126 0.53 14.87 11.67
C THR A 126 0.76 13.39 11.96
N GLU A 127 1.12 13.04 13.19
CA GLU A 127 1.42 11.67 13.61
C GLU A 127 0.21 10.73 13.48
N GLU A 128 -0.93 11.15 14.04
CA GLU A 128 -2.15 10.35 14.03
C GLU A 128 -2.66 10.10 12.62
N ASP A 129 -2.68 11.17 11.79
CA ASP A 129 -3.07 11.09 10.38
C ASP A 129 -2.13 10.16 9.60
N TYR A 130 -0.82 10.28 9.82
CA TYR A 130 0.17 9.42 9.18
C TYR A 130 -0.03 7.95 9.56
N GLN A 131 -0.13 7.66 10.86
CA GLN A 131 -0.33 6.31 11.36
C GLN A 131 -1.61 5.70 10.79
N TRP A 132 -2.72 6.46 10.79
CA TRP A 132 -3.99 6.00 10.25
C TRP A 132 -3.90 5.68 8.75
N HIS A 133 -3.36 6.60 7.94
CA HIS A 133 -3.20 6.37 6.50
C HIS A 133 -2.28 5.19 6.21
N PHE A 134 -1.22 4.99 6.99
CA PHE A 134 -0.31 3.86 6.84
C PHE A 134 -1.00 2.54 7.13
N THR A 135 -1.70 2.44 8.26
CA THR A 135 -2.45 1.24 8.64
C THR A 135 -3.51 0.89 7.60
N GLU A 136 -4.26 1.88 7.11
CA GLU A 136 -5.27 1.65 6.07
C GLU A 136 -4.64 1.23 4.73
N ALA A 137 -3.53 1.84 4.31
CA ALA A 137 -2.80 1.41 3.10
C ALA A 137 -2.39 -0.07 3.18
N GLN A 138 -1.81 -0.47 4.31
CA GLN A 138 -1.43 -1.87 4.54
C GLN A 138 -2.65 -2.79 4.55
N ARG A 139 -3.74 -2.40 5.24
CA ARG A 139 -4.98 -3.17 5.29
C ARG A 139 -5.56 -3.42 3.90
N PHE A 140 -5.61 -2.40 3.06
CA PHE A 140 -6.12 -2.53 1.69
C PHE A 140 -5.21 -3.37 0.80
N LEU A 141 -3.88 -3.26 0.97
CA LEU A 141 -2.92 -4.11 0.27
C LEU A 141 -3.15 -5.59 0.60
N THR A 142 -3.23 -5.92 1.89
CA THR A 142 -3.47 -7.28 2.37
C THR A 142 -4.77 -7.85 1.82
N LYS A 143 -5.86 -7.08 1.90
CA LYS A 143 -7.15 -7.52 1.34
C LYS A 143 -7.07 -7.76 -0.16
N THR A 144 -6.34 -6.93 -0.90
CA THR A 144 -6.12 -7.10 -2.34
C THR A 144 -5.42 -8.43 -2.64
N GLN A 145 -4.33 -8.75 -1.93
CA GLN A 145 -3.57 -10.00 -2.13
C GLN A 145 -4.41 -11.25 -1.81
N ILE A 146 -5.16 -11.21 -0.71
CA ILE A 146 -6.09 -12.28 -0.32
C ILE A 146 -7.16 -12.49 -1.39
N GLU A 147 -7.75 -11.41 -1.88
CA GLU A 147 -8.82 -11.46 -2.89
C GLU A 147 -8.30 -11.99 -4.24
N MET A 148 -7.11 -11.55 -4.66
CA MET A 148 -6.48 -12.04 -5.90
C MET A 148 -6.18 -13.54 -5.82
N LEU A 149 -5.64 -14.02 -4.70
CA LEU A 149 -5.38 -15.45 -4.51
C LEU A 149 -6.70 -16.25 -4.47
N SER A 150 -7.71 -15.77 -3.76
CA SER A 150 -9.03 -16.40 -3.70
C SER A 150 -9.66 -16.52 -5.08
N LEU A 151 -9.59 -15.45 -5.88
CA LEU A 151 -10.08 -15.44 -7.25
C LEU A 151 -9.33 -16.46 -8.14
N LYS A 152 -8.00 -16.51 -8.05
CA LYS A 152 -7.18 -17.49 -8.78
C LYS A 152 -7.58 -18.92 -8.44
N GLN A 153 -7.76 -19.21 -7.15
CA GLN A 153 -8.16 -20.55 -6.67
C GLN A 153 -9.56 -20.95 -7.15
N ARG A 154 -10.51 -20.01 -7.13
CA ARG A 154 -11.87 -20.23 -7.65
C ARG A 154 -11.86 -20.55 -9.14
N ARG A 155 -11.13 -19.76 -9.95
CA ARG A 155 -11.01 -20.01 -11.40
C ARG A 155 -10.37 -21.36 -11.70
N TYR A 156 -9.33 -21.73 -10.95
CA TYR A 156 -8.70 -23.05 -11.07
C TYR A 156 -9.70 -24.19 -10.78
N LEU A 157 -10.53 -24.05 -9.74
CA LEU A 157 -11.57 -25.03 -9.42
C LEU A 157 -12.66 -25.09 -10.50
N ASP A 158 -13.13 -23.94 -10.98
CA ASP A 158 -14.14 -23.87 -12.05
C ASP A 158 -13.65 -24.53 -13.34
N ASP A 159 -12.39 -24.29 -13.74
CA ASP A 159 -11.78 -24.92 -14.91
C ASP A 159 -11.57 -26.43 -14.71
N TYR A 160 -11.28 -26.86 -13.48
CA TYR A 160 -11.19 -28.28 -13.13
C TYR A 160 -12.56 -28.97 -13.22
N PHE A 161 -13.63 -28.34 -12.71
CA PHE A 161 -15.00 -28.87 -12.84
C PHE A 161 -15.43 -28.98 -14.31
N LYS A 162 -15.20 -27.94 -15.12
CA LYS A 162 -15.52 -27.97 -16.56
C LYS A 162 -14.80 -29.09 -17.32
N LYS A 163 -13.54 -29.38 -16.96
CA LYS A 163 -12.80 -30.50 -17.56
C LYS A 163 -13.43 -31.84 -17.23
N ILE A 164 -13.79 -32.06 -15.96
CA ILE A 164 -14.48 -33.29 -15.53
C ILE A 164 -15.83 -33.43 -16.24
N GLU A 165 -16.62 -32.36 -16.32
CA GLU A 165 -17.90 -32.38 -17.02
C GLU A 165 -17.74 -32.68 -18.53
N GLY A 166 -16.72 -32.10 -19.17
CA GLY A 166 -16.41 -32.34 -20.58
C GLY A 166 -15.90 -33.76 -20.86
N GLU A 167 -15.01 -34.30 -20.03
CA GLU A 167 -14.47 -35.67 -20.17
C GLU A 167 -15.52 -36.75 -19.95
N ASN A 168 -16.57 -36.47 -19.15
CA ASN A 168 -17.67 -37.40 -18.89
C ASN A 168 -18.87 -37.22 -19.82
N SER A 169 -18.82 -36.23 -20.74
CA SER A 169 -19.89 -36.03 -21.72
C SER A 169 -19.72 -36.91 -22.95
N ASP A 170 -20.69 -37.81 -23.20
CA ASP A 170 -20.75 -38.60 -24.44
C ASP A 170 -21.17 -37.67 -25.60
N PRO A 171 -20.33 -37.44 -26.62
CA PRO A 171 -20.60 -36.52 -27.71
C PRO A 171 -21.76 -36.96 -28.63
N THR A 172 -22.30 -38.17 -28.44
CA THR A 172 -23.44 -38.70 -29.19
C THR A 172 -24.75 -38.75 -28.41
N SER A 173 -24.70 -38.40 -27.12
CA SER A 173 -25.85 -38.38 -26.22
C SER A 173 -26.45 -36.98 -26.12
N ASN A 174 -27.77 -36.87 -26.26
CA ASN A 174 -28.53 -35.66 -25.89
C ASN A 174 -28.88 -35.62 -24.39
N GLU A 175 -28.45 -36.62 -23.62
CA GLU A 175 -28.59 -36.61 -22.17
C GLU A 175 -27.39 -35.90 -21.53
N PRO A 176 -27.60 -34.99 -20.56
CA PRO A 176 -26.50 -34.45 -19.79
C PRO A 176 -25.70 -35.60 -19.16
N ALA A 177 -24.36 -35.50 -19.22
CA ALA A 177 -23.40 -36.46 -18.69
C ALA A 177 -23.68 -36.94 -17.26
N PHE A 178 -24.42 -36.13 -16.50
CA PHE A 178 -24.98 -36.45 -15.20
C PHE A 178 -26.47 -36.10 -15.22
N THR A 179 -27.34 -37.11 -15.17
CA THR A 179 -28.75 -36.88 -14.87
C THR A 179 -28.86 -36.46 -13.40
N ALA A 180 -29.82 -35.60 -13.08
CA ALA A 180 -30.01 -35.00 -11.75
C ALA A 180 -30.25 -36.00 -10.60
N GLU A 181 -30.23 -37.31 -10.88
CA GLU A 181 -30.54 -38.41 -9.96
C GLU A 181 -29.27 -39.14 -9.46
N GLU A 182 -28.12 -39.05 -10.14
CA GLU A 182 -26.83 -39.56 -9.66
C GLU A 182 -25.90 -38.38 -9.32
N LYS A 183 -26.15 -37.74 -8.17
CA LYS A 183 -25.56 -36.45 -7.77
C LYS A 183 -24.12 -36.49 -7.22
N GLU A 184 -23.44 -37.62 -7.27
CA GLU A 184 -22.12 -37.75 -6.62
C GLU A 184 -21.03 -38.06 -7.63
N TYR A 185 -20.06 -37.16 -7.73
CA TYR A 185 -18.81 -37.41 -8.45
C TYR A 185 -18.17 -38.72 -7.95
N PRO A 186 -17.43 -39.46 -8.81
CA PRO A 186 -16.69 -40.65 -8.39
C PRO A 186 -15.83 -40.39 -7.14
N ALA A 187 -15.66 -41.40 -6.29
CA ALA A 187 -14.92 -41.25 -5.04
C ALA A 187 -13.48 -40.73 -5.24
N SER A 188 -12.83 -41.10 -6.36
CA SER A 188 -11.53 -40.57 -6.78
C SER A 188 -11.57 -39.07 -7.05
N THR A 189 -12.54 -38.60 -7.82
CA THR A 189 -12.78 -37.18 -8.11
C THR A 189 -13.10 -36.39 -6.84
N CYS A 190 -13.95 -36.94 -5.96
CA CYS A 190 -14.24 -36.34 -4.66
C CYS A 190 -13.00 -36.26 -3.74
N ALA A 191 -12.09 -37.24 -3.81
CA ALA A 191 -10.84 -37.21 -3.05
C ALA A 191 -9.86 -36.15 -3.61
N GLU A 192 -9.83 -35.98 -4.93
CA GLU A 192 -9.01 -34.97 -5.59
C GLU A 192 -9.51 -33.55 -5.31
N ILE A 193 -10.82 -33.30 -5.39
CA ILE A 193 -11.43 -32.01 -5.01
C ILE A 193 -11.07 -31.65 -3.56
N ARG A 194 -11.28 -32.57 -2.61
CA ARG A 194 -10.91 -32.37 -1.20
C ARG A 194 -9.41 -32.09 -1.02
N SER A 195 -8.55 -32.71 -1.84
CA SER A 195 -7.11 -32.44 -1.83
C SER A 195 -6.77 -31.05 -2.37
N ILE A 196 -7.45 -30.58 -3.41
CA ILE A 196 -7.29 -29.22 -3.94
C ILE A 196 -7.76 -28.19 -2.91
N GLU A 197 -8.97 -28.36 -2.35
CA GLU A 197 -9.52 -27.46 -1.33
C GLU A 197 -8.61 -27.35 -0.10
N ARG A 198 -8.09 -28.48 0.38
CA ARG A 198 -7.14 -28.50 1.50
C ARG A 198 -5.88 -27.70 1.20
N ARG A 199 -5.26 -27.92 0.02
CA ARG A 199 -4.07 -27.16 -0.41
C ARG A 199 -4.37 -25.67 -0.56
N ASN A 200 -5.56 -25.32 -1.04
CA ASN A 200 -5.98 -23.93 -1.19
C ASN A 200 -6.15 -23.25 0.18
N ASN A 201 -6.80 -23.92 1.13
CA ASN A 201 -6.94 -23.43 2.50
C ASN A 201 -5.59 -23.27 3.21
N GLU A 202 -4.67 -24.22 3.03
CA GLU A 202 -3.30 -24.12 3.54
C GLU A 202 -2.59 -22.89 2.95
N LYS A 203 -2.62 -22.71 1.62
CA LYS A 203 -2.03 -21.54 0.96
C LYS A 203 -2.64 -20.20 1.40
N MET A 204 -3.96 -20.15 1.62
CA MET A 204 -4.63 -18.93 2.08
C MET A 204 -4.18 -18.55 3.49
N ARG A 205 -4.08 -19.53 4.39
CA ARG A 205 -3.58 -19.32 5.75
C ARG A 205 -2.13 -18.85 5.74
N ASP A 206 -1.28 -19.54 4.98
CA ASP A 206 0.15 -19.21 4.91
C ASP A 206 0.36 -17.80 4.30
N LEU A 207 -0.44 -17.41 3.30
CA LEU A 207 -0.43 -16.05 2.75
C LEU A 207 -0.87 -15.02 3.79
N GLN A 208 -1.96 -15.28 4.53
CA GLN A 208 -2.44 -14.37 5.57
C GLN A 208 -1.36 -14.13 6.63
N GLU A 209 -0.72 -15.19 7.10
CA GLU A 209 0.37 -15.11 8.09
C GLU A 209 1.58 -14.35 7.54
N ASP A 210 2.02 -14.64 6.32
CA ASP A 210 3.18 -13.96 5.70
C ASP A 210 2.90 -12.48 5.45
N VAL A 211 1.71 -12.14 4.98
CA VAL A 211 1.30 -10.75 4.72
C VAL A 211 1.17 -9.97 6.03
N GLU A 212 0.56 -10.54 7.07
CA GLU A 212 0.51 -9.89 8.39
C GLU A 212 1.90 -9.64 8.96
N ARG A 213 2.79 -10.64 8.87
CA ARG A 213 4.18 -10.51 9.34
C ARG A 213 4.91 -9.40 8.59
N LYS A 214 4.91 -9.44 7.26
CA LYS A 214 5.56 -8.42 6.41
C LYS A 214 4.97 -7.02 6.63
N SER A 215 3.66 -6.92 6.84
CA SER A 215 3.01 -5.64 7.14
C SER A 215 3.50 -5.06 8.46
N ARG A 216 3.63 -5.88 9.51
CA ARG A 216 4.18 -5.46 10.81
C ARG A 216 5.67 -5.07 10.71
N GLU A 217 6.47 -5.87 10.03
CA GLU A 217 7.90 -5.58 9.80
C GLU A 217 8.08 -4.25 9.05
N ASN A 218 7.29 -4.04 7.99
CA ASN A 218 7.31 -2.79 7.23
C ASN A 218 6.80 -1.60 8.05
N TYR A 219 5.77 -1.78 8.89
CA TYR A 219 5.32 -0.74 9.82
C TYR A 219 6.45 -0.28 10.72
N ILE A 220 7.11 -1.21 11.41
CA ILE A 220 8.20 -0.91 12.34
C ILE A 220 9.33 -0.19 11.60
N PHE A 221 9.76 -0.72 10.47
CA PHE A 221 10.83 -0.13 9.67
C PHE A 221 10.53 1.31 9.22
N GLN A 222 9.31 1.57 8.72
CA GLN A 222 8.93 2.89 8.24
C GLN A 222 8.78 3.89 9.39
N MET A 223 8.22 3.46 10.52
CA MET A 223 8.11 4.30 11.72
C MET A 223 9.49 4.65 12.29
N GLU A 224 10.42 3.68 12.33
CA GLU A 224 11.79 3.93 12.79
C GLU A 224 12.55 4.87 11.86
N LYS A 225 12.47 4.64 10.54
CA LYS A 225 13.07 5.53 9.53
C LYS A 225 12.56 6.96 9.67
N ARG A 226 11.25 7.13 9.90
CA ARG A 226 10.63 8.44 10.08
C ARG A 226 11.05 9.09 11.40
N ARG A 227 11.09 8.34 12.50
CA ARG A 227 11.58 8.82 13.80
C ARG A 227 13.00 9.34 13.67
N ASN A 228 13.90 8.58 13.06
CA ASN A 228 15.30 8.99 12.88
C ASN A 228 15.41 10.28 12.06
N ARG A 229 14.64 10.40 10.97
CA ARG A 229 14.57 11.65 10.18
C ARG A 229 14.09 12.83 11.03
N HIS A 230 13.06 12.63 11.86
CA HIS A 230 12.52 13.69 12.71
C HIS A 230 13.51 14.11 13.80
N GLU A 231 14.24 13.17 14.38
CA GLU A 231 15.32 13.44 15.33
C GLU A 231 16.41 14.31 14.69
N GLU A 232 16.85 13.99 13.46
CA GLU A 232 17.80 14.81 12.71
C GLU A 232 17.30 16.24 12.46
N MET A 233 16.02 16.40 12.10
CA MET A 233 15.40 17.72 11.90
C MET A 233 15.34 18.53 13.20
N ILE A 234 14.97 17.88 14.31
CA ILE A 234 14.90 18.47 15.65
C ILE A 234 16.28 18.92 16.10
N ASP A 235 17.30 18.08 15.96
CA ASP A 235 18.68 18.40 16.35
C ASP A 235 19.21 19.61 15.58
N TYR A 236 18.95 19.65 14.27
CA TYR A 236 19.37 20.77 13.43
C TYR A 236 18.72 22.09 13.85
N LEU A 237 17.39 22.12 14.03
CA LEU A 237 16.69 23.33 14.46
C LEU A 237 17.05 23.73 15.90
N THR A 238 17.33 22.77 16.79
CA THR A 238 17.82 23.05 18.14
C THR A 238 19.13 23.84 18.11
N ILE A 239 20.07 23.47 17.25
CA ILE A 239 21.31 24.22 17.05
C ILE A 239 21.02 25.61 16.48
N LYS A 240 20.13 25.68 15.48
CA LYS A 240 19.80 26.92 14.78
C LYS A 240 19.16 27.97 15.69
N ASP A 241 18.19 27.55 16.52
CA ASP A 241 17.51 28.44 17.47
C ASP A 241 18.46 28.92 18.59
N ARG A 242 19.48 28.13 18.96
CA ARG A 242 20.54 28.60 19.89
C ARG A 242 21.44 29.66 19.26
N VAL A 243 21.67 29.59 17.95
CA VAL A 243 22.54 30.54 17.22
C VAL A 243 21.79 31.81 16.81
N SER A 244 20.49 31.70 16.51
CA SER A 244 19.62 32.79 16.08
C SER A 244 18.29 32.73 16.82
N PRO A 245 18.27 33.18 18.09
CA PRO A 245 17.09 33.10 18.95
C PRO A 245 16.02 34.14 18.61
N ASP A 246 16.39 35.29 18.04
CA ASP A 246 15.48 36.41 17.72
C ASP A 246 14.70 36.20 16.41
N PHE A 247 14.49 34.94 16.01
CA PHE A 247 13.73 34.62 14.81
C PHE A 247 12.23 34.68 15.06
N GLU A 248 11.52 35.34 14.15
CA GLU A 248 10.07 35.35 14.14
C GLU A 248 9.52 34.49 13.00
N LEU A 249 8.48 33.72 13.29
CA LEU A 249 7.82 32.89 12.27
C LEU A 249 6.95 33.76 11.36
N GLU A 250 7.21 33.63 10.06
CA GLU A 250 6.40 34.22 8.99
C GLU A 250 5.50 33.16 8.35
N PHE A 251 4.33 33.56 7.82
CA PHE A 251 3.36 32.67 7.18
C PHE A 251 2.94 33.24 5.81
N ALA A 252 2.85 32.37 4.81
CA ALA A 252 2.45 32.70 3.43
C ALA A 252 0.93 32.60 3.21
#